data_AF-A0A7J3NR21-F1
#
_entry.id   AF-A0A7J3NR21-F1
#
_cell.length_a   1.000
_cell.length_b   1.000
_cell.length_c   1.000
_cell.angle_alpha   90.00
_cell.angle_beta   90.00
_cell.angle_gamma   90.00
#
_symmetry.space_group_name_H-M   'P 1'
#
loop_
_entity.id
_entity.type
_entity.pdbx_description
1 polymer ?
#
loop_
_entity_poly.entity_id
_entity_poly.type
_entity_poly.pdbx_seq_one_letter_code
_entity_poly.pdbx_strand_id
1 'polypeptide(L)'
;MEEDKKIFRRLMKRERRGSELVHDGEVSLLKGEDKEIYWKAIGFKAGLEIHQELLTSRKLFCRCPPNLRNDPPHFTIKRFFRPVLGEMGEFDPAMLAEYEKGKTVIYEGYYDTTCTYEIDETYM
;
A
#
# COMPACT_ATOMS: atom_id res chain seq x y z
N MET A 1 -20.93 10.91 18.74
CA MET A 1 -20.18 12.19 18.71
C MET A 1 -19.70 12.65 20.08
N GLU A 2 -20.58 12.92 21.05
CA GLU A 2 -20.17 13.41 22.39
C GLU A 2 -19.53 12.29 23.25
N GLU A 3 -20.02 11.06 23.07
CA GLU A 3 -19.51 9.84 23.71
C GLU A 3 -18.11 9.47 23.18
N ASP A 4 -17.90 9.58 21.87
CA ASP A 4 -16.62 9.30 21.21
C ASP A 4 -15.54 10.30 21.64
N LYS A 5 -15.92 11.58 21.81
CA LYS A 5 -15.05 12.62 22.37
C LYS A 5 -14.67 12.33 23.82
N LYS A 6 -15.59 11.77 24.63
CA LYS A 6 -15.30 11.33 26.01
C LYS A 6 -14.37 10.13 26.05
N ILE A 7 -14.55 9.15 25.17
CA ILE A 7 -13.69 7.97 25.04
C ILE A 7 -12.29 8.39 24.60
N PHE A 8 -12.18 9.26 23.59
CA PHE A 8 -10.91 9.81 23.12
C PHE A 8 -10.19 10.64 24.20
N ARG A 9 -10.90 11.49 24.95
CA ARG A 9 -10.32 12.21 26.11
C ARG A 9 -9.88 11.27 27.22
N ARG A 10 -10.56 10.13 27.40
CA ARG A 10 -10.24 9.13 28.44
C ARG A 10 -9.04 8.27 28.02
N LEU A 11 -8.89 7.96 26.72
CA LEU A 11 -7.71 7.34 26.12
C LEU A 11 -6.48 8.26 26.22
N MET A 12 -6.63 9.52 25.82
CA MET A 12 -5.56 10.53 25.92
C MET A 12 -5.18 10.87 27.38
N LYS A 13 -6.12 10.81 28.32
CA LYS A 13 -5.82 10.91 29.78
C LYS A 13 -5.17 9.63 30.33
N ARG A 14 -5.37 8.47 29.69
CA ARG A 14 -4.69 7.22 30.02
C ARG A 14 -3.25 7.23 29.52
N GLU A 15 -2.99 7.79 28.33
CA GLU A 15 -1.64 8.00 27.76
C GLU A 15 -0.84 9.12 28.43
N ARG A 16 -1.48 10.04 29.16
CA ARG A 16 -0.79 10.98 30.07
C ARG A 16 -0.33 10.36 31.38
N ARG A 17 -0.54 9.07 31.61
CA ARG A 17 0.30 8.31 32.55
C ARG A 17 1.52 7.93 31.75
N GLY A 18 2.62 8.63 32.04
CA GLY A 18 3.86 8.54 31.30
C GLY A 18 4.19 7.09 30.96
N SER A 19 4.57 6.88 29.71
CA SER A 19 5.32 5.70 29.32
C SER A 19 6.58 5.67 30.17
N GLU A 20 6.57 4.86 31.22
CA GLU A 20 7.76 4.49 31.98
C GLU A 20 8.72 3.84 30.99
N LEU A 21 9.77 4.57 30.64
CA LEU A 21 10.89 4.01 29.90
C LEU A 21 11.87 3.49 30.93
N VAL A 22 11.82 2.18 31.13
CA VAL A 22 12.74 1.44 32.01
C VAL A 22 14.09 1.35 31.31
N HIS A 23 15.09 2.04 31.86
CA HIS A 23 16.49 1.66 31.74
C HIS A 23 17.12 1.80 33.11
N ASP A 24 17.65 0.69 33.63
CA ASP A 24 18.44 0.60 34.86
C ASP A 24 17.83 1.19 36.14
N GLY A 25 16.51 1.00 36.32
CA GLY A 25 15.89 1.08 37.65
C GLY A 25 15.65 2.49 38.22
N GLU A 26 15.90 3.57 37.49
CA GLU A 26 15.56 4.93 37.96
C GLU A 26 14.74 5.72 36.92
N VAL A 27 13.54 6.13 37.32
CA VAL A 27 12.59 6.88 36.48
C VAL A 27 12.84 8.38 36.63
N SER A 28 13.54 9.00 35.69
CA SER A 28 13.67 10.46 35.62
C SER A 28 12.74 11.05 34.55
N LEU A 29 11.69 11.75 35.02
CA LEU A 29 10.76 12.54 34.22
C LEU A 29 11.49 13.71 33.55
N LEU A 30 11.80 13.61 32.26
CA LEU A 30 12.24 14.78 31.50
C LEU A 30 11.05 15.76 31.37
N LYS A 31 11.17 16.94 31.98
CA LYS A 31 10.25 18.08 31.88
C LYS A 31 11.02 19.18 31.15
N GLY A 32 10.64 19.50 29.92
CA GLY A 32 11.35 20.48 29.08
C GLY A 32 10.78 20.52 27.66
N GLU A 33 10.80 21.71 27.04
CA GLU A 33 10.18 22.04 25.75
C GLU A 33 11.00 21.64 24.51
N ASP A 34 12.21 21.11 24.67
CA ASP A 34 12.95 20.45 23.59
C ASP A 34 13.30 19.02 24.04
N LYS A 35 12.53 18.03 23.55
CA LYS A 35 12.77 16.61 23.85
C LYS A 35 13.29 15.91 22.62
N GLU A 36 14.60 15.74 22.59
CA GLU A 36 15.26 14.77 21.73
C GLU A 36 14.70 13.37 22.05
N ILE A 37 13.98 12.77 21.10
CA ILE A 37 13.31 11.49 21.29
C ILE A 37 14.36 10.38 21.18
N TYR A 38 14.59 9.65 22.28
CA TYR A 38 15.47 8.48 22.24
C TYR A 38 14.74 7.27 21.62
N TRP A 39 14.88 7.13 20.31
CA TRP A 39 14.18 6.15 19.46
C TRP A 39 14.30 4.70 19.96
N LYS A 40 15.44 4.33 20.56
CA LYS A 40 15.64 2.97 21.10
C LYS A 40 14.74 2.67 22.29
N ALA A 41 14.49 3.62 23.19
CA ALA A 41 13.67 3.37 24.37
C ALA A 41 12.19 3.17 24.01
N ILE A 42 11.70 3.83 22.96
CA ILE A 42 10.32 3.63 22.48
C ILE A 42 10.17 2.42 21.55
N GLY A 43 11.25 1.64 21.34
CA GLY A 43 11.23 0.48 20.45
C GLY A 43 10.92 0.84 19.00
N PHE A 44 11.35 2.03 18.54
CA PHE A 44 11.05 2.52 17.20
C PHE A 44 11.62 1.57 16.13
N LYS A 45 10.77 1.23 15.15
CA LYS A 45 11.13 0.44 13.97
C LYS A 45 10.61 1.18 12.74
N ALA A 46 11.46 1.35 11.75
CA ALA A 46 11.10 1.93 10.45
C ALA A 46 11.57 1.02 9.32
N GLY A 47 10.78 0.96 8.26
CA GLY A 47 11.15 0.37 6.98
C GLY A 47 11.20 1.45 5.91
N LEU A 48 12.06 1.27 4.92
CA LEU A 48 12.16 2.13 3.74
C LEU A 48 11.89 1.28 2.50
N GLU A 49 10.99 1.76 1.64
CA GLU A 49 10.66 1.13 0.37
C GLU A 49 10.86 2.14 -0.76
N ILE A 50 11.66 1.78 -1.76
CA ILE A 50 12.05 2.65 -2.87
C ILE A 50 11.68 1.96 -4.17
N HIS A 51 10.84 2.60 -4.99
CA HIS A 51 10.50 2.16 -6.34
C HIS A 51 11.10 3.15 -7.33
N GLN A 52 11.72 2.64 -8.41
CA GLN A 52 12.32 3.46 -9.46
C GLN A 52 12.02 2.87 -10.83
N GLU A 53 11.57 3.72 -11.75
CA GLU A 53 11.39 3.35 -13.15
C GLU A 53 12.74 3.37 -13.90
N LEU A 54 12.97 2.39 -14.75
CA LEU A 54 14.20 2.28 -15.54
C LEU A 54 14.02 2.99 -16.89
N LEU A 55 15.01 3.79 -17.27
CA LEU A 55 15.07 4.39 -18.60
C LEU A 55 15.56 3.36 -19.64
N THR A 56 14.68 2.46 -20.03
CA THR A 56 14.95 1.42 -21.05
C THR A 56 14.30 1.78 -22.38
N SER A 57 14.79 1.20 -23.48
CA SER A 57 14.17 1.37 -24.81
C SER A 57 12.89 0.57 -25.01
N ARG A 58 12.63 -0.41 -24.13
CA ARG A 58 11.46 -1.30 -24.15
C ARG A 58 10.98 -1.60 -22.74
N LYS A 59 9.71 -1.97 -22.58
CA LYS A 59 9.13 -2.46 -21.33
C LYS A 59 9.80 -3.76 -20.87
N LEU A 60 9.65 -4.10 -19.59
CA LEU A 60 10.41 -5.17 -18.93
C LEU A 60 10.23 -6.55 -19.57
N PHE A 61 8.99 -6.91 -19.94
CA PHE A 61 8.64 -8.25 -20.43
C PHE A 61 8.15 -8.29 -21.89
N CYS A 62 8.15 -7.16 -22.59
CA CYS A 62 7.75 -7.10 -23.99
C CYS A 62 8.66 -6.17 -24.80
N ARG A 63 8.37 -6.01 -26.10
CA ARG A 63 9.16 -5.15 -27.01
C ARG A 63 8.56 -3.75 -27.21
N CYS A 64 7.48 -3.42 -26.52
CA CYS A 64 6.82 -2.12 -26.65
C CYS A 64 7.67 -1.01 -26.02
N PRO A 65 7.66 0.21 -26.58
CA PRO A 65 8.30 1.36 -25.96
C PRO A 65 7.60 1.74 -24.65
N PRO A 66 8.33 2.15 -23.60
CA PRO A 66 7.76 2.54 -22.31
C PRO A 66 7.24 3.99 -22.32
N ASN A 67 6.37 4.32 -23.28
CA ASN A 67 5.80 5.67 -23.42
C ASN A 67 4.49 5.78 -22.65
N LEU A 68 4.36 6.83 -21.84
CA LEU A 68 3.08 7.21 -21.23
C LEU A 68 2.22 7.97 -22.24
N ARG A 69 0.93 7.63 -22.31
CA ARG A 69 -0.05 8.18 -23.26
C ARG A 69 -1.24 8.74 -22.50
N ASN A 70 -1.73 9.91 -22.91
CA ASN A 70 -2.90 10.58 -22.33
C ASN A 70 -3.94 11.01 -23.38
N ASP A 71 -3.68 10.71 -24.65
CA ASP A 71 -4.61 10.95 -25.75
C ASP A 71 -5.59 9.77 -25.92
N PRO A 72 -6.68 9.91 -26.70
CA PRO A 72 -7.73 8.89 -26.74
C PRO A 72 -7.21 7.48 -27.07
N PRO A 73 -7.71 6.45 -26.37
CA PRO A 73 -7.29 5.07 -26.63
C PRO A 73 -7.72 4.61 -28.02
N HIS A 74 -6.88 3.79 -28.65
CA HIS A 74 -7.24 3.15 -29.91
C HIS A 74 -8.27 2.03 -29.70
N PHE A 75 -8.21 1.36 -28.55
CA PHE A 75 -9.16 0.33 -28.16
C PHE A 75 -9.27 0.23 -26.64
N THR A 76 -10.34 -0.41 -26.16
CA THR A 76 -10.54 -0.69 -24.74
C THR A 76 -10.87 -2.15 -24.50
N ILE A 77 -10.41 -2.70 -23.39
CA ILE A 77 -10.68 -4.08 -22.96
C ILE A 77 -11.31 -4.06 -21.57
N LYS A 78 -12.43 -4.77 -21.42
CA LYS A 78 -13.13 -4.91 -20.14
C LYS A 78 -12.73 -6.21 -19.46
N ARG A 79 -12.36 -6.15 -18.18
CA ARG A 79 -12.00 -7.30 -17.34
C ARG A 79 -12.66 -7.23 -15.97
N PHE A 80 -12.73 -8.39 -15.32
CA PHE A 80 -13.27 -8.57 -13.99
C PHE A 80 -12.27 -9.37 -13.16
N PHE A 81 -12.02 -8.94 -11.93
CA PHE A 81 -11.26 -9.75 -10.99
C PHE A 81 -12.08 -10.95 -10.54
N ARG A 82 -11.44 -12.10 -10.39
CA ARG A 82 -12.03 -13.31 -9.83
C ARG A 82 -11.10 -13.84 -8.74
N PRO A 83 -11.61 -14.21 -7.57
CA PRO A 83 -10.80 -14.86 -6.55
C PRO A 83 -10.37 -16.23 -7.05
N VAL A 84 -9.14 -16.62 -6.71
CA VAL A 84 -8.57 -17.92 -7.05
C VAL A 84 -8.22 -18.62 -5.74
N LEU A 85 -8.40 -19.94 -5.71
CA LEU A 85 -8.03 -20.75 -4.58
C LEU A 85 -6.51 -20.77 -4.43
N GLY A 86 -6.02 -20.54 -3.21
CA GLY A 86 -4.64 -20.79 -2.87
C GLY A 86 -4.31 -22.29 -2.90
N GLU A 87 -3.04 -22.62 -2.68
CA GLU A 87 -2.56 -24.01 -2.67
C GLU A 87 -3.35 -24.91 -1.71
N MET A 88 -3.74 -24.36 -0.55
CA MET A 88 -4.50 -25.09 0.48
C MET A 88 -6.01 -25.17 0.19
N GLY A 89 -6.47 -24.70 -0.98
CA GLY A 89 -7.88 -24.69 -1.33
C GLY A 89 -8.69 -23.63 -0.58
N GLU A 90 -8.04 -22.61 -0.03
CA GLU A 90 -8.67 -21.50 0.68
C GLU A 90 -8.57 -20.21 -0.15
N PHE A 91 -9.56 -19.32 0.00
CA PHE A 91 -9.53 -17.99 -0.61
C PHE A 91 -8.86 -16.99 0.32
N ASP A 92 -8.03 -16.12 -0.25
CA ASP A 92 -7.47 -14.99 0.48
C ASP A 92 -8.59 -14.00 0.88
N PRO A 93 -8.68 -13.61 2.18
CA PRO A 93 -9.73 -12.69 2.64
C PRO A 93 -9.72 -11.32 1.95
N ALA A 94 -8.54 -10.79 1.58
CA ALA A 94 -8.44 -9.51 0.89
C ALA A 94 -8.91 -9.62 -0.57
N MET A 95 -8.63 -10.74 -1.25
CA MET A 95 -9.17 -11.01 -2.58
C MET A 95 -10.70 -11.07 -2.57
N LEU A 96 -11.30 -11.73 -1.57
CA LEU A 96 -12.76 -11.77 -1.42
C LEU A 96 -13.34 -10.36 -1.20
N ALA A 97 -12.71 -9.57 -0.33
CA ALA A 97 -13.15 -8.20 -0.07
C ALA A 97 -13.08 -7.30 -1.32
N GLU A 98 -12.08 -7.46 -2.20
CA GLU A 98 -12.05 -6.74 -3.49
C GLU A 98 -13.06 -7.30 -4.50
N TYR A 99 -13.27 -8.61 -4.53
CA TYR A 99 -14.24 -9.25 -5.42
C TYR A 99 -15.68 -8.81 -5.12
N GLU A 100 -16.06 -8.73 -3.84
CA GLU A 100 -17.38 -8.27 -3.39
C GLU A 100 -17.71 -6.85 -3.82
N LYS A 101 -16.70 -6.00 -4.09
CA LYS A 101 -16.91 -4.65 -4.63
C LYS A 101 -17.42 -4.67 -6.07
N GLY A 102 -17.37 -5.80 -6.77
CA GLY A 102 -17.91 -5.96 -8.12
C GLY A 102 -17.26 -5.03 -9.16
N LYS A 103 -16.01 -4.63 -8.93
CA LYS A 103 -15.34 -3.65 -9.78
C LYS A 103 -15.10 -4.22 -11.18
N THR A 104 -15.44 -3.40 -12.17
CA THR A 104 -15.03 -3.60 -13.56
C THR A 104 -13.76 -2.81 -13.82
N VAL A 105 -12.77 -3.42 -14.46
CA VAL A 105 -11.59 -2.71 -14.96
C VAL A 105 -11.71 -2.52 -16.46
N ILE A 106 -11.52 -1.28 -16.92
CA ILE A 106 -11.43 -0.92 -18.34
C ILE A 106 -9.97 -0.59 -18.60
N TYR A 107 -9.30 -1.41 -19.39
CA TYR A 107 -7.95 -1.18 -19.86
C TYR A 107 -7.99 -0.43 -21.18
N GLU A 108 -7.19 0.62 -21.28
CA GLU A 108 -7.01 1.44 -22.47
C GLU A 108 -5.73 1.00 -23.20
N GLY A 109 -5.83 0.78 -24.51
CA GLY A 109 -4.73 0.23 -25.31
C GLY A 109 -4.44 1.03 -26.57
N TYR A 110 -3.19 0.92 -27.02
CA TYR A 110 -2.68 1.64 -28.17
C TYR A 110 -1.89 0.71 -29.10
N TYR A 111 -2.17 0.73 -30.40
CA TYR A 111 -1.54 -0.19 -31.37
C TYR A 111 -0.02 -0.03 -31.52
N ASP A 112 0.56 1.09 -31.12
CA ASP A 112 1.98 1.44 -31.23
C ASP A 112 2.76 1.26 -29.92
N THR A 113 2.10 1.39 -28.75
CA THR A 113 2.76 1.31 -27.43
C THR A 113 2.28 0.15 -26.55
N THR A 114 1.29 -0.63 -27.00
CA THR A 114 0.72 -1.79 -26.28
C THR A 114 0.78 -3.02 -27.19
N CYS A 115 0.97 -4.21 -26.61
CA CYS A 115 0.88 -5.47 -27.34
C CYS A 115 0.05 -6.51 -26.60
N THR A 116 -0.16 -7.66 -27.25
CA THR A 116 -0.89 -8.82 -26.70
C THR A 116 -0.35 -9.30 -25.36
N TYR A 117 0.93 -9.06 -25.05
CA TYR A 117 1.52 -9.42 -23.77
C TYR A 117 0.95 -8.56 -22.63
N GLU A 118 0.77 -7.26 -22.86
CA GLU A 118 0.27 -6.33 -21.83
C GLU A 118 -1.21 -6.52 -21.53
N ILE A 119 -1.96 -7.06 -22.48
CA ILE A 119 -3.41 -7.31 -22.35
C ILE A 119 -3.73 -8.77 -22.00
N ASP A 120 -2.70 -9.57 -21.72
CA ASP A 120 -2.80 -10.98 -21.35
C ASP A 120 -3.50 -11.85 -22.43
N GLU A 121 -3.20 -11.59 -23.70
CA GLU A 121 -3.74 -12.31 -24.87
C GLU A 121 -2.63 -13.01 -25.67
N THR A 122 -1.45 -13.18 -25.09
CA THR A 122 -0.37 -13.94 -25.73
C THR A 122 -0.49 -15.40 -25.36
N TYR A 123 -0.88 -16.24 -26.31
CA TYR A 123 -0.80 -17.68 -26.15
C TYR A 123 0.68 -18.12 -26.25
N MET A 124 1.12 -18.96 -25.31
CA MET A 124 2.38 -19.72 -25.39
C MET A 124 2.29 -20.80 -26.46
#